data_AF-A0A9W7I6B3-F1
#
_entry.id   AF-A0A9W7I6B3-F1
#
_cell.length_a   1.000
_cell.length_b   1.000
_cell.length_c   1.000
_cell.angle_alpha   90.00
_cell.angle_beta   90.00
_cell.angle_gamma   90.00
#
_symmetry.space_group_name_H-M   'P 1'
#
loop_
_entity.id
_entity.type
_entity.pdbx_description
1 polymer ?
#
loop_
_entity_poly.entity_id
_entity_poly.type
_entity_poly.pdbx_seq_one_letter_code
_entity_poly.pdbx_strand_id
1 'polypeptide(L)'
;MQDFREALFDCDLADLGYEWNWYTWERGRIPATNIRERLDRGVSNPAWRALFPQFSVQHLTHTISDHCLVLVNTTPSQGDAQIRRSFSRKLKKLAGRIKLWSHDLKSSKTAKKASLNVKLAKLSLQDPDDESLAQLLDVKIALNMEADKDEIF
;
A
#
# COMPACT_ATOMS: atom_id res chain seq x y z
N MET A 1 11.34 7.04 -19.33
CA MET A 1 12.51 6.98 -18.42
C MET A 1 13.60 8.00 -18.76
N GLN A 2 13.75 8.43 -20.01
CA GLN A 2 14.74 9.45 -20.38
C GLN A 2 14.43 10.81 -19.71
N ASP A 3 13.21 11.31 -19.87
CA ASP A 3 12.77 12.59 -19.29
C ASP A 3 12.94 12.64 -17.77
N PHE A 4 12.67 11.53 -17.08
CA PHE A 4 12.90 11.43 -15.63
C PHE A 4 14.38 11.56 -15.26
N ARG A 5 15.28 10.95 -16.05
CA ARG A 5 16.73 11.05 -15.82
C ARG A 5 17.25 12.45 -16.12
N GLU A 6 16.75 13.08 -17.17
CA GLU A 6 17.07 14.46 -17.53
C GLU A 6 16.63 15.42 -16.44
N ALA A 7 15.39 15.28 -15.93
CA ALA A 7 14.91 16.09 -14.81
C ALA A 7 15.79 15.94 -13.55
N LEU A 8 16.22 14.71 -13.22
CA LEU A 8 17.14 14.48 -12.10
C LEU A 8 18.51 15.13 -12.35
N PHE A 9 19.03 15.00 -13.57
CA PHE A 9 20.31 15.61 -13.96
C PHE A 9 20.27 17.14 -13.87
N ASP A 10 19.23 17.77 -14.43
CA ASP A 10 19.04 19.23 -14.41
C ASP A 10 18.89 19.79 -13.00
N CYS A 11 18.38 18.98 -12.07
CA CYS A 11 18.20 19.36 -10.67
C CYS A 11 19.39 18.95 -9.76
N ASP A 12 20.46 18.39 -10.30
CA ASP A 12 21.58 17.81 -9.55
C ASP A 12 21.11 16.81 -8.47
N LEU A 13 20.13 15.99 -8.82
CA LEU A 13 19.56 14.95 -7.97
C LEU A 13 20.08 13.58 -8.39
N ALA A 14 20.46 12.77 -7.41
CA ALA A 14 20.85 11.38 -7.60
C ALA A 14 20.03 10.45 -6.71
N ASP A 15 19.74 9.26 -7.23
CA ASP A 15 19.07 8.16 -6.51
C ASP A 15 19.91 7.78 -5.28
N LEU A 16 19.25 7.71 -4.12
CA LEU A 16 19.87 7.33 -2.85
C LEU A 16 20.15 5.82 -2.74
N GLY A 17 19.62 5.00 -3.65
CA GLY A 17 19.67 3.54 -3.55
C GLY A 17 18.69 2.99 -2.52
N TYR A 18 18.90 1.73 -2.13
CA TYR A 18 18.09 1.01 -1.15
C TYR A 18 18.85 -0.19 -0.58
N GLU A 19 18.38 -0.69 0.56
CA GLU A 19 18.81 -1.95 1.16
C GLU A 19 17.69 -3.02 1.06
N TRP A 20 18.10 -4.29 0.91
CA TRP A 20 17.25 -5.49 0.91
C TRP A 20 16.34 -5.67 -0.31
N ASN A 21 15.16 -5.03 -0.33
CA ASN A 21 14.17 -5.23 -1.38
C ASN A 21 14.37 -4.19 -2.48
N TRP A 22 14.39 -4.63 -3.74
CA TRP A 22 14.60 -3.73 -4.87
C TRP A 22 13.34 -3.07 -5.41
N TYR A 23 12.17 -3.58 -5.06
CA TYR A 23 10.88 -3.08 -5.53
C TYR A 23 10.21 -2.22 -4.47
N THR A 24 9.39 -1.27 -4.92
CA THR A 24 8.50 -0.49 -4.05
C THR A 24 7.05 -0.70 -4.39
N TRP A 25 6.75 -1.37 -5.50
CA TRP A 25 5.42 -1.74 -5.93
C TRP A 25 5.39 -3.23 -6.30
N GLU A 26 4.30 -3.92 -5.93
CA GLU A 26 4.09 -5.32 -6.23
C GLU A 26 2.60 -5.59 -6.49
N ARG A 27 2.31 -6.28 -7.60
CA ARG A 27 0.97 -6.77 -7.93
C ARG A 27 1.00 -8.26 -8.26
N GLY A 28 -0.05 -8.96 -7.83
CA GLY A 28 -0.20 -10.40 -8.05
C GLY A 28 0.21 -11.24 -6.84
N ARG A 29 -0.57 -12.29 -6.57
CA ARG A 29 -0.48 -13.08 -5.32
C ARG A 29 0.25 -14.42 -5.48
N ILE A 30 0.54 -14.83 -6.71
CA ILE A 30 1.25 -16.07 -7.03
C ILE A 30 2.46 -15.77 -7.91
N PRO A 31 3.54 -16.58 -7.84
CA PRO A 31 4.76 -16.31 -8.61
C PRO A 31 4.53 -16.14 -10.12
N ALA A 32 3.57 -16.88 -10.68
CA ALA A 32 3.25 -16.82 -12.11
C ALA A 32 2.64 -15.49 -12.56
N THR A 33 2.01 -14.73 -11.64
CA THR A 33 1.36 -13.45 -11.95
C THR A 33 1.97 -12.29 -11.17
N ASN A 34 3.09 -12.52 -10.49
CA ASN A 34 3.71 -11.54 -9.60
C ASN A 34 4.58 -10.60 -10.43
N ILE A 35 4.19 -9.33 -10.45
CA ILE A 35 4.91 -8.24 -11.09
C ILE A 35 5.41 -7.33 -9.98
N ARG A 36 6.69 -6.98 -10.04
CA ARG A 36 7.35 -6.09 -9.07
C ARG A 36 8.05 -4.98 -9.82
N GLU A 37 7.88 -3.77 -9.34
CA GLU A 37 8.48 -2.57 -9.93
C GLU A 37 9.02 -1.63 -8.84
N ARG A 38 9.94 -0.74 -9.23
CA ARG A 38 10.43 0.33 -8.35
C ARG A 38 9.91 1.67 -8.85
N LEU A 39 8.75 2.05 -8.32
CA LEU A 39 8.05 3.28 -8.68
C LEU A 39 8.39 4.45 -7.75
N ASP A 40 8.80 4.16 -6.52
CA ASP A 40 9.13 5.13 -5.49
C ASP A 40 10.64 5.17 -5.28
N ARG A 41 11.22 6.38 -5.23
CA ARG A 41 12.67 6.58 -5.12
C ARG A 41 12.99 7.75 -4.21
N GLY A 42 13.89 7.52 -3.26
CA GLY A 42 14.55 8.62 -2.55
C GLY A 42 15.65 9.20 -3.45
N VAL A 43 15.63 10.52 -3.66
CA VAL A 43 16.67 11.24 -4.41
C VAL A 43 17.24 12.37 -3.57
N SER A 44 18.49 12.76 -3.83
CA SER A 44 19.17 13.83 -3.08
C SER A 44 20.18 14.58 -3.94
N ASN A 45 20.50 15.80 -3.52
CA ASN A 45 21.62 16.56 -4.07
C ASN A 45 22.91 16.34 -3.25
N PRO A 46 24.08 16.76 -3.76
CA PRO A 46 25.36 16.63 -3.05
C PRO A 46 25.36 17.30 -1.67
N ALA A 47 24.70 18.45 -1.52
CA ALA A 47 24.63 19.17 -0.25
C ALA A 47 23.94 18.33 0.84
N TRP A 48 22.83 17.68 0.52
CA TRP A 48 22.13 16.78 1.44
C TRP A 48 22.99 15.56 1.81
N ARG A 49 23.69 14.97 0.84
CA ARG A 49 24.61 13.84 1.11
C ARG A 49 25.77 14.22 2.03
N ALA A 50 26.25 15.46 1.94
CA ALA A 50 27.26 15.99 2.85
C ALA A 50 26.73 16.16 4.29
N LEU A 51 25.46 16.53 4.45
CA LEU A 51 24.82 16.63 5.78
C LEU A 51 24.56 15.25 6.41
N PHE A 52 24.27 14.24 5.59
CA PHE A 52 23.88 12.90 6.07
C PHE A 52 24.74 11.80 5.45
N PRO A 53 26.06 11.76 5.69
CA PRO A 53 26.95 10.81 5.02
C PRO A 53 26.71 9.34 5.39
N GLN A 54 26.01 9.08 6.49
CA GLN A 54 25.65 7.74 6.98
C GLN A 54 24.17 7.41 6.75
N PHE A 55 23.56 7.99 5.71
CA PHE A 55 22.16 7.72 5.41
C PHE A 55 21.95 6.25 5.00
N SER A 56 20.74 5.72 5.22
CA SER A 56 20.30 4.47 4.61
C SER A 56 18.86 4.57 4.13
N VAL A 57 18.53 3.79 3.10
CA VAL A 57 17.18 3.72 2.53
C VAL A 57 16.69 2.29 2.61
N GLN A 58 15.51 2.08 3.20
CA GLN A 58 14.92 0.76 3.38
C GLN A 58 13.49 0.73 2.85
N HIS A 59 13.17 -0.35 2.14
CA HIS A 59 11.81 -0.65 1.67
C HIS A 59 11.11 -1.53 2.69
N LEU A 60 10.15 -0.96 3.44
CA LEU A 60 9.45 -1.66 4.50
C LEU A 60 8.29 -2.50 3.93
N THR A 61 8.22 -3.75 4.37
CA THR A 61 7.18 -4.70 3.94
C THR A 61 5.77 -4.17 4.19
N HIS A 62 4.95 -4.20 3.15
CA HIS A 62 3.58 -3.72 3.13
C HIS A 62 2.58 -4.83 3.48
N THR A 63 1.34 -4.44 3.81
CA THR A 63 0.23 -5.39 4.02
C THR A 63 -1.11 -4.96 3.43
N ILE A 64 -1.21 -3.71 2.95
CA ILE A 64 -2.46 -3.10 2.45
C ILE A 64 -2.35 -2.35 1.13
N SER A 65 -1.16 -1.88 0.78
CA SER A 65 -0.90 -1.26 -0.50
C SER A 65 0.00 -2.20 -1.26
N ASP A 66 -0.24 -2.27 -2.56
CA ASP A 66 0.72 -2.70 -3.56
C ASP A 66 2.06 -1.92 -3.46
N HIS A 67 2.07 -0.72 -2.87
CA HIS A 67 3.28 0.01 -2.53
C HIS A 67 3.86 -0.34 -1.14
N CYS A 68 5.19 -0.33 -1.07
CA CYS A 68 5.99 -0.41 0.15
C CYS A 68 6.36 0.99 0.66
N LEU A 69 6.59 1.13 1.98
CA LEU A 69 7.06 2.40 2.53
C LEU A 69 8.57 2.55 2.33
N VAL A 70 9.01 3.68 1.78
CA VAL A 70 10.43 4.03 1.68
C VAL A 70 10.86 4.81 2.92
N LEU A 71 11.72 4.21 3.73
CA LEU A 71 12.31 4.82 4.93
C LEU A 71 13.70 5.35 4.63
N VAL A 72 13.88 6.67 4.65
CA VAL A 72 15.19 7.32 4.63
C VAL A 72 15.63 7.61 6.07
N ASN A 73 16.70 6.97 6.51
CA ASN A 73 17.28 7.19 7.83
C ASN A 73 18.52 8.08 7.69
N THR A 74 18.51 9.24 8.33
CA THR A 74 19.59 10.23 8.32
C THR A 74 20.35 10.35 9.64
N THR A 75 19.98 9.55 10.64
CA THR A 75 20.51 9.71 12.00
C THR A 75 21.94 9.16 12.12
N PRO A 76 22.92 9.96 12.59
CA PRO A 76 24.29 9.50 12.76
C PRO A 76 24.38 8.40 13.83
N SER A 77 25.37 7.52 13.67
CA SER A 77 25.58 6.35 14.53
C SER A 77 25.80 6.65 16.02
N GLN A 78 26.12 7.88 16.43
CA GLN A 78 26.60 8.14 17.80
C GLN A 78 25.93 9.24 18.65
N GLY A 79 24.91 9.98 18.17
CA GLY A 79 24.35 11.09 18.96
C GLY A 79 23.00 10.83 19.65
N ASP A 80 22.17 9.95 19.11
CA ASP A 80 20.73 9.99 19.41
C ASP A 80 20.06 8.61 19.41
N ALA A 81 20.73 7.61 19.96
CA ALA A 81 20.20 6.25 20.06
C ALA A 81 18.81 6.21 20.73
N GLN A 82 18.54 7.12 21.67
CA GLN A 82 17.24 7.31 22.31
C GLN A 82 16.16 7.74 21.32
N ILE A 83 16.41 8.80 20.54
CA ILE A 83 15.47 9.32 19.53
C ILE A 83 15.28 8.30 18.41
N ARG A 84 16.35 7.66 17.93
CA ARG A 84 16.30 6.56 16.95
C ARG A 84 15.44 5.40 17.44
N ARG A 85 15.66 4.92 18.68
CA ARG A 85 14.85 3.86 19.27
C ARG A 85 13.38 4.29 19.44
N SER A 86 13.14 5.54 19.80
CA SER A 86 11.78 6.08 19.96
C SER A 86 11.05 6.16 18.62
N PHE A 87 11.67 6.73 17.60
CA PHE A 87 11.12 6.87 16.25
C PHE A 87 10.88 5.50 15.60
N SER A 88 11.88 4.61 15.61
CA SER A 88 11.72 3.24 15.11
C SER A 88 10.64 2.47 15.85
N ARG A 89 10.46 2.68 17.16
CA ARG A 89 9.37 2.07 17.93
C ARG A 89 8.01 2.64 17.55
N LYS A 90 7.90 3.96 17.33
CA LYS A 90 6.67 4.61 16.84
C LYS A 90 6.30 4.11 15.45
N LEU A 91 7.26 4.01 14.53
CA LEU A 91 7.04 3.44 13.19
C LEU A 91 6.64 1.97 13.24
N LYS A 92 7.32 1.14 14.03
CA LYS A 92 6.92 -0.26 14.23
C LYS A 92 5.51 -0.38 14.80
N LYS A 93 5.15 0.49 15.76
CA LYS A 93 3.79 0.55 16.34
C LYS A 93 2.77 0.97 15.27
N LEU A 94 3.07 1.98 14.46
CA LEU A 94 2.21 2.42 13.37
C LEU A 94 2.02 1.30 12.35
N ALA A 95 3.10 0.66 11.89
CA ALA A 95 3.05 -0.47 10.98
C ALA A 95 2.19 -1.61 11.53
N GLY A 96 2.33 -1.95 12.82
CA GLY A 96 1.47 -2.93 13.50
C GLY A 96 0.00 -2.54 13.50
N ARG A 97 -0.33 -1.27 13.76
CA ARG A 97 -1.72 -0.77 13.74
C ARG A 97 -2.31 -0.77 12.34
N ILE A 98 -1.53 -0.40 11.33
CA ILE A 98 -1.94 -0.45 9.93
C ILE A 98 -2.21 -1.91 9.50
N LYS A 99 -1.39 -2.86 9.96
CA LYS A 99 -1.61 -4.30 9.76
C LYS A 99 -2.92 -4.80 10.39
N LEU A 100 -3.23 -4.39 11.62
CA LEU A 100 -4.48 -4.77 12.28
C LEU A 100 -5.69 -4.14 11.57
N TRP A 101 -5.62 -2.85 11.26
CA TRP A 101 -6.67 -2.16 10.51
C TRP A 101 -6.92 -2.79 9.14
N SER A 102 -5.87 -3.23 8.45
CA SER A 102 -5.96 -4.05 7.21
C SER A 102 -6.83 -5.28 7.38
N HIS A 103 -6.53 -6.05 8.42
CA HIS A 103 -7.18 -7.31 8.70
C HIS A 103 -8.66 -7.08 9.01
N ASP A 104 -8.97 -6.07 9.82
CA ASP A 104 -10.34 -5.72 10.17
C ASP A 104 -11.11 -5.22 8.95
N LEU A 105 -10.49 -4.40 8.09
CA LEU A 105 -11.11 -3.96 6.84
C LEU A 105 -11.43 -5.13 5.92
N LYS A 106 -10.48 -6.05 5.70
CA LYS A 106 -10.69 -7.27 4.90
C LYS A 106 -11.79 -8.16 5.48
N SER A 107 -11.80 -8.32 6.80
CA SER A 107 -12.83 -9.12 7.51
C SER A 107 -14.21 -8.50 7.37
N SER A 108 -14.32 -7.18 7.55
CA SER A 108 -15.56 -6.42 7.38
C SER A 108 -16.09 -6.49 5.94
N LYS A 109 -15.20 -6.31 4.95
CA LYS A 109 -15.55 -6.47 3.52
C LYS A 109 -16.09 -7.87 3.23
N THR A 110 -15.39 -8.90 3.71
CA THR A 110 -15.78 -10.30 3.52
C THR A 110 -17.16 -10.57 4.12
N ALA A 111 -17.40 -10.11 5.35
CA ALA A 111 -18.69 -10.24 6.01
C ALA A 111 -19.80 -9.50 5.25
N LYS A 112 -19.53 -8.29 4.75
CA LYS A 112 -20.48 -7.51 3.96
C LYS A 112 -20.83 -8.20 2.64
N LYS A 113 -19.83 -8.72 1.92
CA LYS A 113 -20.02 -9.49 0.68
C LYS A 113 -20.85 -10.76 0.94
N ALA A 114 -20.56 -11.49 2.02
CA ALA A 114 -21.34 -12.66 2.43
C ALA A 114 -22.80 -12.29 2.72
N SER A 115 -23.05 -11.21 3.46
CA SER A 115 -24.40 -10.72 3.76
C SER A 115 -25.19 -10.33 2.51
N LEU A 116 -24.56 -9.60 1.59
CA LEU A 116 -25.17 -9.22 0.30
C LEU A 116 -25.48 -10.45 -0.56
N ASN A 117 -24.59 -11.44 -0.61
CA ASN A 117 -24.83 -12.70 -1.33
C ASN A 117 -25.99 -13.50 -0.73
N VAL A 118 -26.13 -13.54 0.60
CA VAL A 118 -27.28 -14.15 1.26
C VAL A 118 -28.58 -13.42 0.91
N LYS A 119 -28.56 -12.08 0.90
CA LYS A 119 -29.73 -11.28 0.51
C LYS A 119 -30.11 -11.50 -0.96
N LEU A 120 -29.11 -11.54 -1.84
CA LEU A 120 -29.30 -11.83 -3.26
C LEU A 120 -29.94 -13.21 -3.48
N ALA A 121 -29.46 -14.25 -2.79
CA ALA A 121 -30.02 -15.59 -2.87
C ALA A 121 -31.46 -15.66 -2.39
N LYS A 122 -31.81 -14.94 -1.32
CA LYS A 122 -33.19 -14.87 -0.81
C LYS A 122 -34.13 -14.17 -1.79
N LEU A 123 -33.75 -13.01 -2.32
CA LEU A 123 -34.55 -12.25 -3.30
C LEU A 123 -34.73 -13.03 -4.62
N SER A 124 -33.73 -13.83 -5.01
CA SER A 124 -33.80 -14.65 -6.23
C SER A 124 -34.76 -15.85 -6.12
N LEU A 125 -35.17 -16.21 -4.89
CA LEU A 125 -36.14 -17.28 -4.62
C LEU A 125 -37.57 -16.77 -4.42
N GLN A 126 -37.76 -15.45 -4.35
CA GLN A 126 -39.07 -14.83 -4.24
C GLN A 126 -39.70 -14.66 -5.62
N ASP A 127 -41.04 -14.58 -5.65
CA ASP A 127 -41.76 -14.29 -6.88
C ASP A 127 -41.38 -12.88 -7.37
N PRO A 128 -41.19 -12.70 -8.68
CA PRO A 128 -40.72 -11.43 -9.24
C PRO A 128 -41.86 -10.41 -9.26
N ASP A 129 -41.98 -9.64 -8.18
CA ASP A 129 -42.73 -8.40 -8.12
C ASP A 129 -41.81 -7.17 -8.27
N ASP A 130 -42.41 -6.01 -8.56
CA ASP A 130 -41.68 -4.76 -8.80
C ASP A 130 -40.79 -4.36 -7.61
N GLU A 131 -41.20 -4.68 -6.38
CA GLU A 131 -40.44 -4.38 -5.17
C GLU A 131 -39.19 -5.26 -5.04
N SER A 132 -39.36 -6.57 -5.25
CA SER A 132 -38.31 -7.58 -5.26
C SER A 132 -37.30 -7.32 -6.36
N LEU A 133 -37.75 -6.90 -7.55
CA LEU A 133 -36.89 -6.51 -8.66
C LEU A 133 -36.06 -5.26 -8.35
N ALA A 134 -36.66 -4.24 -7.74
CA ALA A 134 -35.94 -3.04 -7.30
C ALA A 134 -34.87 -3.37 -6.25
N GLN A 135 -35.22 -4.18 -5.24
CA GLN A 135 -34.27 -4.61 -4.21
C GLN A 135 -33.14 -5.47 -4.78
N LEU A 136 -33.40 -6.30 -5.79
CA LEU A 136 -32.39 -7.11 -6.45
C LEU A 136 -31.36 -6.22 -7.17
N LEU A 137 -31.83 -5.20 -7.89
CA LEU A 137 -30.97 -4.23 -8.55
C LEU A 137 -30.05 -3.52 -7.55
N ASP A 138 -30.59 -3.04 -6.43
CA ASP A 138 -29.81 -2.37 -5.38
C ASP A 138 -28.73 -3.26 -4.78
N VAL A 139 -29.05 -4.53 -4.50
CA VAL A 139 -28.08 -5.51 -3.99
C VAL A 139 -26.99 -5.79 -5.02
N LYS A 140 -27.34 -5.84 -6.30
CA LYS A 140 -26.38 -6.07 -7.39
C LYS A 140 -25.46 -4.87 -7.59
N ILE A 141 -25.98 -3.66 -7.49
CA ILE A 141 -25.17 -2.41 -7.46
C ILE A 141 -24.22 -2.44 -6.26
N ALA A 142 -24.73 -2.79 -5.07
CA ALA A 142 -23.91 -2.86 -3.86
C ALA A 142 -22.79 -3.91 -3.95
N LEU A 143 -23.05 -5.04 -4.61
CA LEU A 143 -22.04 -6.07 -4.89
C LEU A 143 -20.98 -5.58 -5.89
N ASN A 144 -21.40 -4.91 -6.97
CA ASN A 144 -20.47 -4.32 -7.94
C ASN A 144 -19.59 -3.26 -7.27
N MET A 145 -20.15 -2.35 -6.47
CA MET A 145 -19.36 -1.36 -5.74
C MET A 145 -18.41 -1.99 -4.70
N GLU A 146 -18.71 -3.18 -4.18
CA GLU A 146 -17.79 -3.91 -3.31
C GLU A 146 -16.69 -4.64 -4.10
N ALA A 147 -16.98 -5.09 -5.33
CA ALA A 147 -16.01 -5.67 -6.25
C ALA A 147 -15.07 -4.63 -6.87
N ASP A 148 -15.54 -3.43 -7.19
CA ASP A 148 -14.70 -2.33 -7.69
C ASP A 148 -13.66 -1.91 -6.63
N LYS A 149 -13.98 -2.04 -5.34
CA LYS A 149 -13.02 -1.87 -4.24
C LYS A 149 -11.96 -2.97 -4.18
N ASP A 150 -12.10 -4.04 -4.97
CA ASP A 150 -11.09 -5.08 -5.16
C ASP A 150 -10.34 -4.88 -6.50
N GLU A 151 -10.91 -4.16 -7.47
CA GLU A 151 -10.26 -3.82 -8.76
C GLU A 151 -9.37 -2.56 -8.70
N ILE A 152 -9.60 -1.68 -7.72
CA ILE A 152 -8.75 -0.49 -7.45
C ILE A 152 -7.42 -0.85 -6.75
N PHE A 153 -7.08 -2.14 -6.56
CA PHE A 153 -5.82 -2.56 -5.91
C PHE A 153 -5.09 -3.69 -6.64
#